data_AF-A0A427XUW6-F1
#
_entry.id   AF-A0A427XUW6-F1
#
_cell.length_a   1.000
_cell.length_b   1.000
_cell.length_c   1.000
_cell.angle_alpha   90.00
_cell.angle_beta   90.00
_cell.angle_gamma   90.00
#
_symmetry.space_group_name_H-M   'P 1'
#
loop_
_entity.id
_entity.type
_entity.pdbx_description
1 polymer ?
#
loop_
_entity_poly.entity_id
_entity_poly.type
_entity_poly.pdbx_seq_one_letter_code
_entity_poly.pdbx_strand_id
1 'polypeptide(L)'
;MTHRPASPTPLGGGSSPEPEGFLSRQLSNEAYAELEIAERAAPPGAADIGPPPDGGALMSMGQLETYYRANQLKDYSKATVAWIETVQGTIVYIGSIAVGRYFDAHGPRQLIWTGTLLLTSALVAVAFCHAYYQFLLAHMLFGIGGTLCYSPSTSISAHWFAKRRGTAVAVIITGAGAGGVIYPIMMKELLDVLSFRNTMLIIAFFTFALMVPPCLFMQSRLPPHQPPPLATLAHPWKEVRYTCLVLGAALFLVNLFTPYFFAPSYTQSNGVSANLVDYSIAIMQAGSFAGRAAAGPLADKFGVWTVFGTVTFANAVVIFAFWTGAPGAGTAIAGLVLFGFVSGAWLTLLTAATAAISPVKEIGMRIGMLWTVGAIPNMVGPVICGVLIGAAGDKFMYAGVFTGCTFLLGGGLIMGPLAWQFVTRNTAK
;
A
#
# COMPACT_ATOMS: atom_id res chain seq x y z
N MET A 1 -2.98 16.05 -78.85
CA MET A 1 -4.39 15.80 -79.24
C MET A 1 -4.74 14.44 -78.65
N THR A 2 -5.66 14.25 -77.72
CA THR A 2 -7.03 14.78 -77.61
C THR A 2 -7.54 14.78 -76.16
N HIS A 3 -8.09 15.93 -75.76
CA HIS A 3 -9.23 16.20 -74.86
C HIS A 3 -9.62 15.28 -73.68
N ARG A 4 -9.65 15.89 -72.48
CA ARG A 4 -10.53 15.57 -71.33
C ARG A 4 -12.02 15.79 -71.68
N PRO A 5 -12.94 15.28 -70.84
CA PRO A 5 -13.72 16.24 -70.03
C PRO A 5 -13.89 15.85 -68.54
N ALA A 6 -14.56 16.76 -67.84
CA ALA A 6 -14.58 17.03 -66.40
C ALA A 6 -15.40 16.07 -65.51
N SER A 7 -15.18 16.28 -64.21
CA SER A 7 -15.68 15.67 -62.96
C SER A 7 -17.21 15.57 -62.78
N PRO A 8 -17.66 14.85 -61.72
CA PRO A 8 -18.03 15.58 -60.50
C PRO A 8 -17.56 14.93 -59.17
N THR A 9 -17.29 15.78 -58.19
CA THR A 9 -17.02 15.50 -56.76
C THR A 9 -18.35 15.25 -55.97
N PRO A 10 -18.33 14.87 -54.67
CA PRO A 10 -18.99 13.66 -54.17
C PRO A 10 -20.22 13.92 -53.28
N LEU A 11 -21.10 12.93 -53.15
CA LEU A 11 -22.10 12.83 -52.08
C LEU A 11 -22.22 11.36 -51.66
N GLY A 12 -22.05 11.08 -50.36
CA GLY A 12 -22.34 9.77 -49.76
C GLY A 12 -21.35 9.38 -48.68
N GLY A 13 -21.76 9.51 -47.42
CA GLY A 13 -20.92 9.39 -46.23
C GLY A 13 -20.29 8.01 -46.01
N GLY A 14 -19.01 8.04 -45.66
CA GLY A 14 -18.29 6.95 -45.01
C GLY A 14 -17.54 7.53 -43.83
N SER A 15 -18.01 7.23 -42.62
CA SER A 15 -17.33 7.55 -41.37
C SER A 15 -15.93 6.96 -41.36
N SER A 16 -14.90 7.81 -41.41
CA SER A 16 -13.52 7.46 -41.12
C SER A 16 -13.40 6.98 -39.67
N PRO A 17 -12.77 5.84 -39.37
CA PRO A 17 -12.35 5.55 -38.00
C PRO A 17 -11.20 6.50 -37.63
N GLU A 18 -11.33 7.21 -36.52
CA GLU A 18 -10.35 8.16 -35.99
C GLU A 18 -8.94 7.53 -35.85
N PRO A 19 -7.85 8.29 -36.12
CA PRO A 19 -6.47 7.80 -36.07
C PRO A 19 -5.96 7.48 -34.64
N GLU A 20 -6.63 7.92 -33.57
CA GLU A 20 -6.18 7.67 -32.19
C GLU A 20 -6.43 6.22 -31.70
N GLY A 21 -7.46 5.57 -32.22
CA GLY A 21 -7.77 4.17 -31.89
C GLY A 21 -6.80 3.16 -32.51
N PHE A 22 -6.17 3.52 -33.63
CA PHE A 22 -5.22 2.68 -34.34
C PHE A 22 -3.84 2.74 -33.70
N LEU A 23 -3.37 3.94 -33.35
CA LEU A 23 -2.10 4.16 -32.63
C LEU A 23 -2.13 3.59 -31.21
N SER A 24 -3.22 3.76 -30.46
CA SER A 24 -3.36 3.17 -29.12
C SER A 24 -3.46 1.64 -29.14
N ARG A 25 -4.11 1.05 -30.17
CA ARG A 25 -4.10 -0.41 -30.40
C ARG A 25 -2.74 -0.91 -30.89
N GLN A 26 -2.04 -0.18 -31.76
CA GLN A 26 -0.70 -0.54 -32.21
C GLN A 26 0.31 -0.49 -31.07
N LEU A 27 0.32 0.58 -30.27
CA LEU A 27 1.18 0.70 -29.09
C LEU A 27 0.87 -0.37 -28.04
N SER A 28 -0.41 -0.72 -27.85
CA SER A 28 -0.75 -1.85 -27.00
C SER A 28 -0.27 -3.17 -27.59
N ASN A 29 -0.46 -3.39 -28.90
CA ASN A 29 -0.09 -4.65 -29.56
C ASN A 29 1.42 -4.85 -29.66
N GLU A 30 2.20 -3.78 -29.87
CA GLU A 30 3.67 -3.81 -29.82
C GLU A 30 4.18 -4.06 -28.40
N ALA A 31 3.60 -3.40 -27.39
CA ALA A 31 3.92 -3.69 -25.99
C ALA A 31 3.53 -5.12 -25.58
N TYR A 32 2.40 -5.65 -26.08
CA TYR A 32 1.99 -7.04 -25.87
C TYR A 32 2.91 -8.02 -26.60
N ALA A 33 3.35 -7.69 -27.83
CA ALA A 33 4.28 -8.52 -28.59
C ALA A 33 5.67 -8.57 -27.94
N GLU A 34 6.19 -7.45 -27.42
CA GLU A 34 7.45 -7.44 -26.65
C GLU A 34 7.33 -8.28 -25.36
N LEU A 35 6.17 -8.24 -24.70
CA LEU A 35 5.91 -9.04 -23.49
C LEU A 35 5.78 -10.54 -23.78
N GLU A 36 5.19 -10.91 -24.91
CA GLU A 36 4.97 -12.29 -25.36
C GLU A 36 6.27 -12.94 -25.87
N ILE A 37 7.12 -12.18 -26.57
CA ILE A 37 8.49 -12.57 -26.93
C ILE A 37 9.32 -12.83 -25.66
N ALA A 38 9.20 -11.95 -24.66
CA ALA A 38 9.88 -12.13 -23.40
C ALA A 38 9.28 -13.29 -22.56
N GLU A 39 8.04 -13.72 -22.80
CA GLU A 39 7.37 -14.83 -22.08
C GLU A 39 7.90 -16.18 -22.56
N ARG A 40 8.22 -16.28 -23.86
CA ARG A 40 8.86 -17.48 -24.46
C ARG A 40 10.31 -17.70 -24.05
N ALA A 41 10.98 -16.69 -23.50
CA ALA A 41 12.40 -16.74 -23.13
C ALA A 41 12.66 -17.10 -21.65
N ALA A 42 11.61 -17.31 -20.84
CA ALA A 42 11.76 -17.55 -19.40
C ALA A 42 12.11 -19.02 -19.09
N PRO A 43 13.09 -19.31 -18.21
CA PRO A 43 13.35 -20.66 -17.74
C PRO A 43 12.17 -21.17 -16.86
N PRO A 44 11.79 -22.46 -16.96
CA PRO A 44 10.69 -23.02 -16.18
C PRO A 44 11.05 -23.04 -14.68
N GLY A 45 10.26 -22.34 -13.84
CA GLY A 45 10.39 -22.38 -12.37
C GLY A 45 10.44 -21.03 -11.62
N ALA A 46 10.44 -19.89 -12.31
CA ALA A 46 10.58 -18.56 -11.69
C ALA A 46 9.31 -18.00 -11.00
N ALA A 47 8.20 -18.75 -10.97
CA ALA A 47 6.88 -18.24 -10.61
C ALA A 47 6.49 -18.37 -9.12
N ASP A 48 7.30 -19.02 -8.27
CA ASP A 48 6.92 -19.39 -6.89
C ASP A 48 7.63 -18.58 -5.77
N ILE A 49 8.14 -17.38 -6.06
CA ILE A 49 8.88 -16.60 -5.06
C ILE A 49 7.94 -15.70 -4.28
N GLY A 50 7.60 -16.13 -3.05
CA GLY A 50 6.80 -15.36 -2.11
C GLY A 50 7.46 -14.04 -1.68
N PRO A 51 6.66 -13.03 -1.33
CA PRO A 51 7.11 -11.67 -0.97
C PRO A 51 7.84 -11.58 0.38
N PRO A 52 8.59 -10.50 0.64
CA PRO A 52 9.12 -10.21 1.96
C PRO A 52 8.00 -9.84 2.98
N PRO A 53 7.97 -10.44 4.18
CA PRO A 53 7.07 -10.07 5.30
C PRO A 53 7.39 -8.77 6.06
N ASP A 54 8.19 -7.86 5.51
CA ASP A 54 8.60 -6.61 6.16
C ASP A 54 7.41 -5.72 6.56
N GLY A 55 6.36 -5.70 5.73
CA GLY A 55 5.12 -4.95 6.03
C GLY A 55 4.38 -5.44 7.28
N GLY A 56 4.54 -6.69 7.71
CA GLY A 56 3.88 -7.23 8.91
C GLY A 56 4.49 -6.76 10.22
N ALA A 57 5.82 -6.61 10.26
CA ALA A 57 6.52 -6.04 11.41
C ALA A 57 6.12 -4.56 11.60
N LEU A 58 5.98 -3.80 10.50
CA LEU A 58 5.46 -2.43 10.52
C LEU A 58 4.03 -2.33 11.08
N MET A 59 3.21 -3.37 10.90
CA MET A 59 1.81 -3.42 11.37
C MET A 59 1.69 -3.82 12.85
N SER A 60 2.76 -4.30 13.47
CA SER A 60 2.75 -4.77 14.88
C SER A 60 3.12 -3.68 15.89
N MET A 61 3.27 -2.46 15.39
CA MET A 61 3.81 -1.32 16.14
C MET A 61 2.90 -0.93 17.31
N GLY A 62 1.57 -0.95 17.15
CA GLY A 62 0.65 -0.67 18.28
C GLY A 62 0.88 -1.56 19.51
N GLN A 63 1.38 -2.79 19.35
CA GLN A 63 1.75 -3.65 20.47
C GLN A 63 3.06 -3.20 21.15
N LEU A 64 4.03 -2.71 20.38
CA LEU A 64 5.28 -2.11 20.88
C LEU A 64 5.02 -0.79 21.59
N GLU A 65 4.18 0.11 21.06
CA GLU A 65 3.79 1.34 21.77
C GLU A 65 3.24 1.03 23.17
N THR A 66 2.32 0.08 23.24
CA THR A 66 1.66 -0.34 24.49
C THR A 66 2.69 -0.91 25.47
N TYR A 67 3.60 -1.75 24.99
CA TYR A 67 4.64 -2.32 25.83
C TYR A 67 5.65 -1.27 26.33
N TYR A 68 6.11 -0.37 25.46
CA TYR A 68 7.06 0.69 25.83
C TYR A 68 6.49 1.60 26.91
N ARG A 69 5.21 1.96 26.79
CA ARG A 69 4.51 2.80 27.79
C ARG A 69 4.29 2.08 29.12
N ALA A 70 4.15 0.77 29.12
CA ALA A 70 4.03 -0.02 30.35
C ALA A 70 5.39 -0.25 31.03
N ASN A 71 6.51 -0.17 30.30
CA ASN A 71 7.83 -0.57 30.77
C ASN A 71 8.88 0.54 30.60
N GLN A 72 9.75 0.46 29.57
CA GLN A 72 10.96 1.27 29.43
C GLN A 72 10.70 2.78 29.30
N LEU A 73 9.57 3.17 28.71
CA LEU A 73 9.19 4.56 28.43
C LEU A 73 7.98 5.01 29.24
N LYS A 74 7.74 4.42 30.42
CA LYS A 74 6.61 4.75 31.31
C LYS A 74 6.52 6.22 31.71
N ASP A 75 7.66 6.90 31.81
CA ASP A 75 7.76 8.29 32.26
C ASP A 75 7.53 9.29 31.10
N TYR A 76 7.38 8.80 29.86
CA TYR A 76 7.16 9.62 28.67
C TYR A 76 5.67 9.75 28.33
N SER A 77 5.31 10.90 27.76
CA SER A 77 3.94 11.12 27.28
C SER A 77 3.60 10.19 26.11
N LYS A 78 2.30 9.87 25.94
CA LYS A 78 1.81 9.07 24.80
C LYS A 78 2.24 9.68 23.45
N ALA A 79 2.16 11.01 23.32
CA ALA A 79 2.58 11.72 22.12
C ALA A 79 4.09 11.55 21.84
N THR A 80 4.92 11.52 22.88
CA THR A 80 6.37 11.32 22.72
C THR A 80 6.70 9.90 22.26
N VAL A 81 6.06 8.87 22.81
CA VAL A 81 6.31 7.48 22.38
C VAL A 81 5.80 7.24 20.96
N ALA A 82 4.65 7.80 20.59
CA ALA A 82 4.09 7.71 19.24
C ALA A 82 5.00 8.29 18.14
N TRP A 83 5.91 9.21 18.47
CA TRP A 83 6.88 9.74 17.51
C TRP A 83 7.83 8.67 16.96
N ILE A 84 8.17 7.64 17.74
CA ILE A 84 9.06 6.55 17.32
C ILE A 84 8.47 5.84 16.08
N GLU A 85 7.19 5.48 16.16
CA GLU A 85 6.48 4.79 15.09
C GLU A 85 6.22 5.70 13.90
N THR A 86 5.88 6.96 14.21
CA THR A 86 5.61 7.97 13.20
C THR A 86 6.84 8.16 12.31
N VAL A 87 8.02 8.40 12.90
CA VAL A 87 9.27 8.60 12.16
C VAL A 87 9.63 7.39 11.31
N GLN A 88 9.49 6.18 11.85
CA GLN A 88 9.71 4.95 11.09
C GLN A 88 8.84 4.89 9.84
N GLY A 89 7.52 5.05 9.99
CA GLY A 89 6.58 5.02 8.87
C GLY A 89 6.87 6.12 7.83
N THR A 90 7.22 7.33 8.28
CA THR A 90 7.61 8.43 7.40
C THR A 90 8.81 8.10 6.56
N ILE A 91 9.86 7.53 7.16
CA ILE A 91 11.08 7.16 6.43
C ILE A 91 10.77 6.09 5.38
N VAL A 92 9.95 5.09 5.72
CA VAL A 92 9.50 4.04 4.77
C VAL A 92 8.94 4.68 3.49
N TYR A 93 8.04 5.66 3.64
CA TYR A 93 7.36 6.28 2.51
C TYR A 93 8.18 7.37 1.79
N ILE A 94 8.91 8.23 2.50
CA ILE A 94 9.72 9.31 1.89
C ILE A 94 10.85 8.71 1.05
N GLY A 95 11.52 7.66 1.52
CA GLY A 95 12.62 7.04 0.79
C GLY A 95 12.18 6.35 -0.51
N SER A 96 10.88 6.11 -0.70
CA SER A 96 10.36 5.29 -1.80
C SER A 96 10.70 5.85 -3.19
N ILE A 97 10.79 7.17 -3.36
CA ILE A 97 11.19 7.79 -4.64
C ILE A 97 12.66 7.52 -4.98
N ALA A 98 13.56 7.62 -4.00
CA ALA A 98 14.98 7.40 -4.21
C ALA A 98 15.27 5.91 -4.50
N VAL A 99 14.63 5.02 -3.73
CA VAL A 99 14.77 3.58 -3.90
C VAL A 99 14.14 3.11 -5.21
N GLY A 100 12.97 3.63 -5.59
CA GLY A 100 12.33 3.29 -6.87
C GLY A 100 13.21 3.64 -8.06
N ARG A 101 13.84 4.82 -8.07
CA ARG A 101 14.79 5.22 -9.12
C ARG A 101 16.05 4.35 -9.13
N TYR A 102 16.55 3.97 -7.96
CA TYR A 102 17.70 3.07 -7.87
C TYR A 102 17.36 1.66 -8.39
N PHE A 103 16.16 1.16 -8.07
CA PHE A 103 15.64 -0.11 -8.58
C PHE A 103 15.57 -0.11 -10.10
N ASP A 104 15.06 0.96 -10.71
CA ASP A 104 14.99 1.09 -12.18
C ASP A 104 16.39 1.03 -12.82
N ALA A 105 17.41 1.59 -12.14
CA ALA A 105 18.78 1.72 -12.62
C ALA A 105 19.68 0.48 -12.41
N HIS A 106 19.55 -0.21 -11.27
CA HIS A 106 20.48 -1.26 -10.83
C HIS A 106 19.78 -2.59 -10.51
N GLY A 107 18.45 -2.64 -10.56
CA GLY A 107 17.65 -3.80 -10.20
C GLY A 107 17.50 -4.02 -8.68
N PRO A 108 16.80 -5.10 -8.28
CA PRO A 108 16.37 -5.34 -6.90
C PRO A 108 17.45 -5.90 -5.96
N ARG A 109 18.46 -6.59 -6.49
CA ARG A 109 19.30 -7.50 -5.67
C ARG A 109 20.06 -6.76 -4.56
N GLN A 110 20.72 -5.66 -4.88
CA GLN A 110 21.47 -4.88 -3.90
C GLN A 110 20.56 -4.24 -2.85
N LEU A 111 19.36 -3.78 -3.27
CA LEU A 111 18.36 -3.20 -2.38
C LEU A 111 17.83 -4.21 -1.36
N ILE A 112 17.47 -5.42 -1.80
CA ILE A 112 16.91 -6.45 -0.92
C ILE A 112 17.95 -6.93 0.11
N TRP A 113 19.20 -7.16 -0.31
CA TRP A 113 20.27 -7.58 0.62
C TRP A 113 20.56 -6.50 1.66
N THR A 114 20.75 -5.26 1.22
CA THR A 114 21.03 -4.14 2.14
C THR A 114 19.85 -3.85 3.06
N GLY A 115 18.63 -3.83 2.52
CA GLY A 115 17.41 -3.64 3.29
C GLY A 115 17.20 -4.72 4.35
N THR A 116 17.40 -5.99 3.99
CA THR A 116 17.28 -7.13 4.92
C THR A 116 18.26 -7.05 6.08
N LEU A 117 19.53 -6.73 5.79
CA LEU A 117 20.55 -6.59 6.83
C LEU A 117 20.25 -5.42 7.75
N LEU A 118 19.84 -4.27 7.20
CA LEU A 118 19.48 -3.09 7.99
C LEU A 118 18.25 -3.34 8.87
N LEU A 119 17.21 -3.96 8.32
CA LEU A 119 15.96 -4.26 9.03
C LEU A 119 16.20 -5.25 10.18
N THR A 120 16.98 -6.30 9.93
CA THR A 120 17.35 -7.28 10.96
C THR A 120 18.24 -6.63 12.03
N SER A 121 19.22 -5.84 11.63
CA SER A 121 20.12 -5.13 12.57
C SER A 121 19.35 -4.12 13.43
N ALA A 122 18.34 -3.46 12.87
CA ALA A 122 17.46 -2.57 13.61
C ALA A 122 16.66 -3.31 14.68
N LEU A 123 16.05 -4.46 14.35
CA LEU A 123 15.33 -5.28 15.32
C LEU A 123 16.25 -5.82 16.43
N VAL A 124 17.46 -6.24 16.08
CA VAL A 124 18.48 -6.62 17.07
C VAL A 124 18.83 -5.43 17.96
N ALA A 125 19.03 -4.23 17.39
CA ALA A 125 19.33 -3.02 18.16
C ALA A 125 18.20 -2.67 19.14
N VAL A 126 16.92 -2.80 18.74
CA VAL A 126 15.77 -2.59 19.63
C VAL A 126 15.85 -3.49 20.88
N ALA A 127 16.33 -4.73 20.74
CA ALA A 127 16.47 -5.66 21.86
C ALA A 127 17.42 -5.17 22.98
N PHE A 128 18.31 -4.21 22.69
CA PHE A 128 19.28 -3.63 23.63
C PHE A 128 18.97 -2.17 23.99
N CYS A 129 17.84 -1.63 23.55
CA CYS A 129 17.47 -0.24 23.82
C CYS A 129 16.90 -0.07 25.23
N HIS A 130 17.36 0.96 25.93
CA HIS A 130 16.90 1.37 27.26
C HIS A 130 16.42 2.82 27.30
N ALA A 131 16.96 3.69 26.43
CA ALA A 131 16.62 5.11 26.38
C ALA A 131 15.82 5.48 25.12
N TYR A 132 14.99 6.52 25.21
CA TYR A 132 14.12 6.98 24.13
C TYR A 132 14.88 7.20 22.80
N TYR A 133 16.03 7.88 22.83
CA TYR A 133 16.81 8.17 21.62
C TYR A 133 17.34 6.89 20.93
N GLN A 134 17.58 5.82 21.70
CA GLN A 134 18.05 4.54 21.17
C GLN A 134 16.92 3.85 20.41
N PHE A 135 15.71 3.83 20.99
CA PHE A 135 14.53 3.32 20.29
C PHE A 135 14.24 4.13 19.02
N LEU A 136 14.30 5.46 19.10
CA LEU A 136 14.09 6.32 17.93
C LEU A 136 15.09 6.01 16.81
N LEU A 137 16.38 5.88 17.13
CA LEU A 137 17.42 5.57 16.15
C LEU A 137 17.26 4.16 15.54
N ALA A 138 16.92 3.17 16.36
CA ALA A 138 16.68 1.81 15.87
C ALA A 138 15.46 1.75 14.93
N HIS A 139 14.38 2.47 15.24
CA HIS A 139 13.19 2.53 14.38
C HIS A 139 13.44 3.37 13.12
N MET A 140 14.29 4.39 13.18
CA MET A 140 14.76 5.09 11.98
C MET A 140 15.52 4.13 11.03
N LEU A 141 16.42 3.31 11.59
CA LEU A 141 17.16 2.31 10.82
C LEU A 141 16.23 1.26 10.21
N PHE A 142 15.22 0.82 10.98
CA PHE A 142 14.17 -0.07 10.50
C PHE A 142 13.42 0.56 9.32
N GLY A 143 13.06 1.84 9.42
CA GLY A 143 12.38 2.57 8.34
C GLY A 143 13.17 2.58 7.04
N ILE A 144 14.48 2.82 7.11
CA ILE A 144 15.38 2.78 5.93
C ILE A 144 15.40 1.38 5.33
N GLY A 145 15.58 0.34 6.17
CA GLY A 145 15.56 -1.05 5.72
C GLY A 145 14.22 -1.44 5.08
N GLY A 146 13.11 -0.99 5.67
CA GLY A 146 11.76 -1.18 5.16
C GLY A 146 11.54 -0.55 3.79
N THR A 147 12.01 0.68 3.55
CA THR A 147 11.93 1.29 2.20
C THR A 147 12.66 0.43 1.17
N LEU A 148 13.88 -0.02 1.50
CA LEU A 148 14.76 -0.78 0.61
C LEU A 148 14.17 -2.15 0.26
N CYS A 149 13.38 -2.75 1.15
CA CYS A 149 12.70 -4.02 0.90
C CYS A 149 11.35 -3.84 0.19
N TYR A 150 10.53 -2.89 0.63
CA TYR A 150 9.15 -2.73 0.18
C TYR A 150 9.03 -2.25 -1.27
N SER A 151 9.80 -1.21 -1.64
CA SER A 151 9.76 -0.59 -2.97
C SER A 151 10.09 -1.55 -4.13
N PRO A 152 11.21 -2.30 -4.11
CA PRO A 152 11.52 -3.24 -5.19
C PRO A 152 10.55 -4.43 -5.24
N SER A 153 10.03 -4.88 -4.10
CA SER A 153 9.11 -6.03 -4.02
C SER A 153 7.78 -5.77 -4.71
N THR A 154 7.25 -4.55 -4.58
CA THR A 154 6.03 -4.16 -5.31
C THR A 154 6.30 -3.93 -6.79
N SER A 155 7.46 -3.36 -7.14
CA SER A 155 7.81 -3.02 -8.53
C SER A 155 8.11 -4.26 -9.39
N ILE A 156 8.73 -5.29 -8.84
CA ILE A 156 9.13 -6.49 -9.61
C ILE A 156 7.95 -7.30 -10.16
N SER A 157 6.81 -7.26 -9.46
CA SER A 157 5.56 -7.91 -9.88
C SER A 157 5.12 -7.45 -11.28
N ALA A 158 5.42 -6.21 -11.64
CA ALA A 158 5.14 -5.60 -12.93
C ALA A 158 5.98 -6.16 -14.07
N HIS A 159 7.19 -6.65 -13.77
CA HIS A 159 8.17 -7.07 -14.80
C HIS A 159 7.89 -8.50 -15.29
N TRP A 160 7.40 -9.37 -14.40
CA TRP A 160 7.23 -10.80 -14.68
C TRP A 160 5.84 -11.18 -15.16
N PHE A 161 4.79 -10.48 -14.71
CA PHE A 161 3.41 -10.88 -14.98
C PHE A 161 2.65 -9.83 -15.78
N ALA A 162 2.34 -10.15 -17.04
CA ALA A 162 1.51 -9.30 -17.91
C ALA A 162 0.01 -9.65 -17.80
N LYS A 163 -0.33 -10.94 -17.92
CA LYS A 163 -1.72 -11.42 -18.04
C LYS A 163 -2.47 -11.55 -16.71
N ARG A 164 -1.78 -11.93 -15.63
CA ARG A 164 -2.34 -12.09 -14.25
C ARG A 164 -1.64 -11.18 -13.25
N ARG A 165 -1.40 -9.95 -13.68
CA ARG A 165 -0.62 -8.97 -12.92
C ARG A 165 -1.25 -8.64 -11.58
N GLY A 166 -2.58 -8.47 -11.53
CA GLY A 166 -3.30 -8.17 -10.30
C GLY A 166 -3.17 -9.30 -9.27
N THR A 167 -3.35 -10.56 -9.71
CA THR A 167 -3.16 -11.73 -8.84
C THR A 167 -1.72 -11.85 -8.32
N ALA A 168 -0.70 -11.63 -9.16
CA ALA A 168 0.69 -11.68 -8.71
C ALA A 168 1.01 -10.60 -7.65
N VAL A 169 0.57 -9.36 -7.90
CA VAL A 169 0.69 -8.26 -6.93
C VAL A 169 -0.04 -8.61 -5.63
N ALA A 170 -1.24 -9.17 -5.71
CA ALA A 170 -2.00 -9.59 -4.54
C ALA A 170 -1.31 -10.66 -3.71
N VAL A 171 -0.73 -11.70 -4.34
CA VAL A 171 0.06 -12.72 -3.62
C VAL A 171 1.25 -12.08 -2.90
N ILE A 172 1.93 -11.14 -3.56
CA ILE A 172 3.07 -10.41 -2.98
C ILE A 172 2.64 -9.52 -1.80
N ILE A 173 1.52 -8.83 -1.92
CA ILE A 173 1.08 -7.87 -0.90
C ILE A 173 0.38 -8.57 0.28
N THR A 174 -0.17 -9.76 0.06
CA THR A 174 -0.77 -10.62 1.08
C THR A 174 0.22 -11.00 2.20
N GLY A 175 1.52 -11.08 1.91
CA GLY A 175 2.56 -11.32 2.91
C GLY A 175 2.58 -10.30 4.05
N ALA A 176 2.31 -9.02 3.76
CA ALA A 176 2.18 -7.98 4.78
C ALA A 176 0.93 -8.18 5.66
N GLY A 177 -0.17 -8.67 5.09
CA GLY A 177 -1.38 -9.03 5.84
C GLY A 177 -1.11 -10.20 6.79
N ALA A 178 -0.48 -11.28 6.29
CA ALA A 178 -0.12 -12.45 7.09
C ALA A 178 0.84 -12.06 8.22
N GLY A 179 1.87 -11.27 7.89
CA GLY A 179 2.83 -10.80 8.88
C GLY A 179 2.15 -9.99 9.99
N GLY A 180 1.21 -9.08 9.69
CA GLY A 180 0.53 -8.36 10.76
C GLY A 180 -0.53 -9.15 11.52
N VAL A 181 -0.80 -10.42 11.17
CA VAL A 181 -1.46 -11.38 12.07
C VAL A 181 -0.44 -12.09 12.95
N ILE A 182 0.65 -12.57 12.34
CA ILE A 182 1.67 -13.39 13.01
C ILE A 182 2.47 -12.58 14.04
N TYR A 183 2.98 -11.40 13.67
CA TYR A 183 3.89 -10.63 14.53
C TYR A 183 3.22 -10.10 15.81
N PRO A 184 1.99 -9.54 15.82
CA PRO A 184 1.37 -9.10 17.07
C PRO A 184 1.08 -10.27 18.03
N ILE A 185 0.59 -11.41 17.49
CA ILE A 185 0.33 -12.61 18.29
C ILE A 185 1.65 -13.17 18.85
N MET A 186 2.66 -13.34 17.99
CA MET A 186 3.97 -13.81 18.39
C MET A 186 4.59 -12.90 19.45
N MET A 187 4.49 -11.58 19.28
CA MET A 187 5.02 -10.63 20.24
C MET A 187 4.31 -10.71 21.59
N LYS A 188 2.97 -10.74 21.59
CA LYS A 188 2.18 -10.87 22.82
C LYS A 188 2.53 -12.17 23.57
N GLU A 189 2.38 -13.31 22.91
CA GLU A 189 2.58 -14.62 23.54
C GLU A 189 4.04 -14.81 23.99
N LEU A 190 5.03 -14.27 23.26
CA LEU A 190 6.43 -14.34 23.70
C LEU A 190 6.72 -13.41 24.88
N LEU A 191 6.11 -12.22 24.95
CA LEU A 191 6.30 -11.30 26.08
C LEU A 191 5.67 -11.80 27.39
N ASP A 192 4.67 -12.67 27.31
CA ASP A 192 4.04 -13.27 28.49
C ASP A 192 4.96 -14.31 29.17
N VAL A 193 5.91 -14.90 28.44
CA VAL A 193 6.77 -15.98 28.94
C VAL A 193 8.27 -15.62 28.95
N LEU A 194 8.71 -14.70 28.09
CA LEU A 194 10.11 -14.32 27.91
C LEU A 194 10.35 -12.85 28.21
N SER A 195 11.62 -12.50 28.46
CA SER A 195 12.03 -11.10 28.58
C SER A 195 11.97 -10.38 27.23
N PHE A 196 11.72 -9.06 27.27
CA PHE A 196 11.67 -8.20 26.08
C PHE A 196 12.84 -8.41 25.11
N ARG A 197 14.07 -8.47 25.66
CA ARG A 197 15.28 -8.69 24.87
C ARG A 197 15.23 -9.99 24.08
N ASN A 198 14.86 -11.10 24.72
CA ASN A 198 14.80 -12.40 24.07
C ASN A 198 13.68 -12.44 23.03
N THR A 199 12.52 -11.85 23.33
CA THR A 199 11.41 -11.75 22.37
C THR A 199 11.83 -10.99 21.11
N MET A 200 12.46 -9.83 21.26
CA MET A 200 12.92 -9.04 20.10
C MET A 200 14.00 -9.75 19.28
N LEU A 201 14.89 -10.52 19.91
CA LEU A 201 15.89 -11.33 19.19
C LEU A 201 15.25 -12.48 18.39
N ILE A 202 14.23 -13.15 18.96
CA ILE A 202 13.47 -14.19 18.26
C ILE A 202 12.74 -13.58 17.06
N ILE A 203 12.10 -12.42 17.24
CA ILE A 203 11.44 -11.68 16.17
C ILE A 203 12.44 -11.31 15.08
N ALA A 204 13.63 -10.79 15.44
CA ALA A 204 14.66 -10.43 14.48
C ALA A 204 15.15 -11.64 13.66
N PHE A 205 15.39 -12.77 14.33
CA PHE A 205 15.79 -14.02 13.66
C PHE A 205 14.70 -14.53 12.73
N PHE A 206 13.44 -14.52 13.19
CA PHE A 206 12.29 -14.92 12.39
C PHE A 206 12.13 -14.04 11.14
N THR A 207 12.24 -12.72 11.29
CA THR A 207 12.21 -11.78 10.16
C THR A 207 13.34 -12.04 9.19
N PHE A 208 14.57 -12.22 9.67
CA PHE A 208 15.72 -12.54 8.82
C PHE A 208 15.51 -13.83 8.03
N ALA A 209 15.07 -14.90 8.70
CA ALA A 209 14.83 -16.20 8.06
C ALA A 209 13.80 -16.08 6.93
N LEU A 210 12.76 -15.26 7.09
CA LEU A 210 11.77 -15.02 6.04
C LEU A 210 12.26 -14.08 4.92
N MET A 211 13.27 -13.25 5.17
CA MET A 211 13.90 -12.41 4.13
C MET A 211 14.93 -13.19 3.28
N VAL A 212 15.44 -14.33 3.75
CA VAL A 212 16.45 -15.11 3.02
C VAL A 212 15.96 -15.55 1.62
N PRO A 213 14.75 -16.12 1.43
CA PRO A 213 14.32 -16.52 0.09
C PRO A 213 14.22 -15.34 -0.90
N PRO A 214 13.61 -14.18 -0.58
CA PRO A 214 13.69 -13.00 -1.43
C PRO A 214 15.14 -12.58 -1.78
N CYS A 215 16.07 -12.64 -0.83
CA CYS A 215 17.49 -12.29 -1.08
C CYS A 215 18.17 -13.20 -2.11
N LEU A 216 17.79 -14.48 -2.16
CA LEU A 216 18.39 -15.48 -3.05
C LEU A 216 17.74 -15.52 -4.43
N PHE A 217 16.42 -15.39 -4.47
CA PHE A 217 15.64 -15.70 -5.67
C PHE A 217 15.10 -14.48 -6.43
N MET A 218 15.02 -13.30 -5.80
CA MET A 218 14.44 -12.12 -6.45
C MET A 218 15.33 -11.57 -7.58
N GLN A 219 14.81 -11.56 -8.81
CA GLN A 219 15.53 -11.14 -10.02
C GLN A 219 14.70 -10.24 -10.92
N SER A 220 15.29 -9.20 -11.51
CA SER A 220 14.61 -8.38 -12.52
C SER A 220 14.63 -9.10 -13.88
N ARG A 221 13.48 -9.07 -14.58
CA ARG A 221 13.36 -9.57 -15.96
C ARG A 221 13.77 -8.54 -17.01
N LEU A 222 13.47 -7.26 -16.75
CA LEU A 222 13.80 -6.18 -17.69
C LEU A 222 15.26 -5.75 -17.50
N PRO A 223 15.98 -5.47 -18.61
CA PRO A 223 17.34 -4.93 -18.52
C PRO A 223 17.31 -3.59 -17.78
N PRO A 224 18.33 -3.30 -16.95
CA PRO A 224 18.41 -2.03 -16.24
C PRO A 224 18.34 -0.86 -17.22
N HIS A 225 17.54 0.15 -16.91
CA HIS A 225 17.43 1.35 -17.72
C HIS A 225 17.81 2.57 -16.88
N GLN A 226 18.38 3.60 -17.51
CA GLN A 226 18.68 4.81 -16.76
C GLN A 226 17.36 5.49 -16.36
N PRO A 227 17.16 5.78 -15.06
CA PRO A 227 15.95 6.42 -14.61
C PRO A 227 15.88 7.82 -15.23
N PRO A 228 14.69 8.26 -15.68
CA PRO A 228 14.56 9.53 -16.39
C PRO A 228 15.02 10.70 -15.49
N PRO A 229 15.58 11.79 -16.05
CA PRO A 229 16.15 12.90 -15.26
C PRO A 229 15.20 13.46 -14.20
N LEU A 230 15.69 14.02 -13.09
CA LEU A 230 14.81 14.58 -12.05
C LEU A 230 13.82 15.64 -12.58
N ALA A 231 14.16 16.34 -13.65
CA ALA A 231 13.28 17.28 -14.33
C ALA A 231 11.98 16.63 -14.88
N THR A 232 12.00 15.33 -15.21
CA THR A 232 10.82 14.61 -15.69
C THR A 232 9.82 14.29 -14.57
N LEU A 233 10.21 14.44 -13.30
CA LEU A 233 9.28 14.32 -12.17
C LEU A 233 8.14 15.35 -12.23
N ALA A 234 8.32 16.45 -12.95
CA ALA A 234 7.29 17.46 -13.15
C ALA A 234 6.20 17.03 -14.16
N HIS A 235 6.50 16.09 -15.07
CA HIS A 235 5.58 15.71 -16.14
C HIS A 235 4.34 14.96 -15.62
N PRO A 236 4.45 13.91 -14.77
CA PRO A 236 3.29 13.20 -14.24
C PRO A 236 2.26 14.12 -13.57
N TRP A 237 2.70 15.22 -12.95
CA TRP A 237 1.80 16.19 -12.31
C TRP A 237 0.91 16.98 -13.28
N LYS A 238 1.26 17.00 -14.57
CA LYS A 238 0.43 17.61 -15.63
C LYS A 238 -0.69 16.67 -16.08
N GLU A 239 -0.58 15.38 -15.79
CA GLU A 239 -1.60 14.40 -16.12
C GLU A 239 -2.70 14.41 -15.05
N VAL A 240 -3.87 14.98 -15.37
CA VAL A 240 -5.00 15.13 -14.44
C VAL A 240 -5.34 13.82 -13.72
N ARG A 241 -5.34 12.69 -14.45
CA ARG A 241 -5.64 11.37 -13.87
C ARG A 241 -4.65 10.97 -12.77
N TYR A 242 -3.36 11.21 -13.00
CA TYR A 242 -2.32 10.87 -12.05
C TYR A 242 -2.32 11.81 -10.85
N THR A 243 -2.44 13.12 -11.08
CA THR A 243 -2.52 14.12 -10.00
C THR A 243 -3.71 13.89 -9.09
N CYS A 244 -4.90 13.64 -9.65
CA CYS A 244 -6.09 13.31 -8.88
C CYS A 244 -5.94 11.99 -8.10
N LEU A 245 -5.30 10.97 -8.69
CA LEU A 245 -4.99 9.72 -8.00
C LEU A 245 -4.09 9.96 -6.79
N VAL A 246 -2.99 10.71 -6.96
CA VAL A 246 -2.01 10.96 -5.89
C VAL A 246 -2.62 11.82 -4.77
N LEU A 247 -3.32 12.90 -5.11
CA LEU A 247 -3.96 13.77 -4.11
C LEU A 247 -5.10 13.07 -3.37
N GLY A 248 -5.92 12.29 -4.08
CA GLY A 248 -6.98 11.51 -3.47
C GLY A 248 -6.45 10.36 -2.60
N ALA A 249 -5.39 9.68 -3.03
CA ALA A 249 -4.69 8.68 -2.23
C ALA A 249 -4.03 9.30 -0.99
N ALA A 250 -3.46 10.51 -1.11
CA ALA A 250 -2.90 11.24 0.03
C ALA A 250 -3.98 11.56 1.07
N LEU A 251 -5.16 12.03 0.66
CA LEU A 251 -6.31 12.24 1.55
C LEU A 251 -6.80 10.95 2.18
N PHE A 252 -6.82 9.84 1.44
CA PHE A 252 -7.19 8.54 1.97
C PHE A 252 -6.16 8.03 2.99
N LEU A 253 -4.87 8.19 2.69
CA LEU A 253 -3.77 7.78 3.57
C LEU A 253 -3.72 8.58 4.87
N VAL A 254 -4.38 9.74 4.97
CA VAL A 254 -4.52 10.46 6.25
C VAL A 254 -4.97 9.52 7.36
N ASN A 255 -6.03 8.74 7.12
CA ASN A 255 -6.68 7.95 8.18
C ASN A 255 -6.66 6.45 7.95
N LEU A 256 -5.94 5.95 6.95
CA LEU A 256 -5.91 4.51 6.64
C LEU A 256 -5.47 3.66 7.84
N PHE A 257 -4.44 4.09 8.56
CA PHE A 257 -3.93 3.35 9.73
C PHE A 257 -4.57 3.74 11.05
N THR A 258 -5.40 4.80 11.09
CA THR A 258 -6.08 5.21 12.32
C THR A 258 -6.86 4.06 12.96
N PRO A 259 -7.74 3.33 12.24
CA PRO A 259 -8.42 2.18 12.82
C PRO A 259 -7.46 1.10 13.37
N TYR A 260 -6.30 0.91 12.74
CA TYR A 260 -5.27 -0.04 13.19
C TYR A 260 -4.66 0.34 14.53
N PHE A 261 -4.29 1.60 14.71
CA PHE A 261 -3.69 2.07 15.97
C PHE A 261 -4.65 2.02 17.16
N PHE A 262 -5.94 2.26 16.91
CA PHE A 262 -6.92 2.41 17.97
C PHE A 262 -7.93 1.25 18.05
N ALA A 263 -7.69 0.16 17.33
CA ALA A 263 -8.55 -1.03 17.37
C ALA A 263 -8.81 -1.53 18.80
N PRO A 264 -7.82 -1.61 19.72
CA PRO A 264 -8.07 -2.00 21.11
C PRO A 264 -9.05 -1.07 21.81
N SER A 265 -8.82 0.26 21.74
CA SER A 265 -9.70 1.27 22.35
C SER A 265 -11.12 1.25 21.78
N TYR A 266 -11.25 1.03 20.47
CA TYR A 266 -12.55 0.85 19.81
C TYR A 266 -13.30 -0.37 20.33
N THR A 267 -12.63 -1.52 20.45
CA THR A 267 -13.28 -2.74 20.96
C THR A 267 -13.61 -2.65 22.44
N GLN A 268 -12.75 -2.03 23.24
CA GLN A 268 -12.96 -1.84 24.68
C GLN A 268 -14.18 -0.94 24.95
N SER A 269 -14.28 0.20 24.24
CA SER A 269 -15.42 1.12 24.37
C SER A 269 -16.76 0.52 23.92
N ASN A 270 -16.74 -0.54 23.11
CA ASN A 270 -17.92 -1.26 22.64
C ASN A 270 -18.24 -2.54 23.43
N GLY A 271 -17.58 -2.76 24.58
CA GLY A 271 -17.88 -3.87 25.49
C GLY A 271 -17.42 -5.25 24.99
N VAL A 272 -16.42 -5.30 24.11
CA VAL A 272 -15.76 -6.55 23.73
C VAL A 272 -14.99 -7.10 24.93
N SER A 273 -15.02 -8.42 25.13
CA SER A 273 -14.31 -9.08 26.25
C SER A 273 -12.81 -8.78 26.21
N ALA A 274 -12.17 -8.60 27.37
CA ALA A 274 -10.74 -8.28 27.49
C ALA A 274 -9.84 -9.20 26.64
N ASN A 275 -10.10 -10.52 26.66
CA ASN A 275 -9.34 -11.49 25.86
C ASN A 275 -9.35 -11.17 24.35
N LEU A 276 -10.47 -10.66 23.82
CA LEU A 276 -10.60 -10.34 22.39
C LEU A 276 -10.06 -8.95 22.05
N VAL A 277 -10.02 -8.02 23.01
CA VAL A 277 -9.46 -6.67 22.84
C VAL A 277 -7.97 -6.75 22.47
N ASP A 278 -7.23 -7.66 23.11
CA ASP A 278 -5.81 -7.85 22.83
C ASP A 278 -5.55 -8.43 21.43
N TYR A 279 -6.54 -9.11 20.85
CA TYR A 279 -6.47 -9.65 19.49
C TYR A 279 -7.11 -8.73 18.43
N SER A 280 -7.62 -7.56 18.79
CA SER A 280 -8.34 -6.67 17.85
C SER A 280 -7.52 -6.30 16.61
N ILE A 281 -6.22 -6.05 16.78
CA ILE A 281 -5.31 -5.76 15.66
C ILE A 281 -5.16 -7.01 14.77
N ALA A 282 -4.96 -8.18 15.36
CA ALA A 282 -4.81 -9.44 14.62
C ALA A 282 -6.10 -9.83 13.86
N ILE A 283 -7.27 -9.64 14.47
CA ILE A 283 -8.58 -9.87 13.84
C ILE A 283 -8.74 -8.98 12.60
N MET A 284 -8.38 -7.70 12.72
CA MET A 284 -8.45 -6.77 11.61
C MET A 284 -7.44 -7.10 10.52
N GLN A 285 -6.23 -7.50 10.89
CA GLN A 285 -5.19 -7.92 9.94
C GLN A 285 -5.54 -9.23 9.23
N ALA A 286 -6.31 -10.13 9.86
CA ALA A 286 -6.86 -11.30 9.18
C ALA A 286 -7.86 -10.90 8.09
N GLY A 287 -8.69 -9.90 8.35
CA GLY A 287 -9.50 -9.25 7.31
C GLY A 287 -8.63 -8.68 6.19
N SER A 288 -7.57 -7.94 6.53
CA SER A 288 -6.62 -7.35 5.58
C SER A 288 -5.94 -8.39 4.70
N PHE A 289 -5.50 -9.51 5.27
CA PHE A 289 -4.97 -10.65 4.54
C PHE A 289 -5.97 -11.16 3.49
N ALA A 290 -7.22 -11.42 3.89
CA ALA A 290 -8.26 -11.90 2.98
C ALA A 290 -8.58 -10.88 1.88
N GLY A 291 -8.65 -9.59 2.22
CA GLY A 291 -8.88 -8.51 1.28
C GLY A 291 -7.78 -8.37 0.23
N ARG A 292 -6.51 -8.43 0.67
CA ARG A 292 -5.34 -8.41 -0.21
C ARG A 292 -5.34 -9.60 -1.17
N ALA A 293 -5.60 -10.80 -0.64
CA ALA A 293 -5.66 -12.02 -1.44
C ALA A 293 -6.79 -11.98 -2.49
N ALA A 294 -7.95 -11.42 -2.13
CA ALA A 294 -9.10 -11.31 -3.03
C ALA A 294 -8.95 -10.19 -4.08
N ALA A 295 -8.23 -9.11 -3.76
CA ALA A 295 -8.15 -7.92 -4.60
C ALA A 295 -7.60 -8.20 -6.00
N GLY A 296 -6.55 -9.01 -6.11
CA GLY A 296 -5.92 -9.35 -7.39
C GLY A 296 -6.84 -10.11 -8.34
N PRO A 297 -7.37 -11.28 -7.94
CA PRO A 297 -8.33 -12.04 -8.75
C PRO A 297 -9.59 -11.23 -9.13
N LEU A 298 -10.10 -10.40 -8.21
CA LEU A 298 -11.22 -9.52 -8.49
C LEU A 298 -10.84 -8.47 -9.55
N ALA A 299 -9.67 -7.86 -9.44
CA ALA A 299 -9.19 -6.87 -10.40
C ALA A 299 -8.90 -7.47 -11.78
N ASP A 300 -8.37 -8.69 -11.84
CA ASP A 300 -8.13 -9.41 -13.10
C ASP A 300 -9.46 -9.75 -13.79
N LYS A 301 -10.54 -10.01 -13.04
CA LYS A 301 -11.88 -10.36 -13.57
C LYS A 301 -12.74 -9.14 -13.94
N PHE A 302 -12.78 -8.12 -13.09
CA PHE A 302 -13.71 -6.99 -13.20
C PHE A 302 -13.03 -5.67 -13.62
N GLY A 303 -11.69 -5.69 -13.77
CA GLY A 303 -10.87 -4.53 -14.07
C GLY A 303 -10.37 -3.82 -12.80
N VAL A 304 -9.08 -3.46 -12.82
CA VAL A 304 -8.37 -2.83 -11.68
C VAL A 304 -9.10 -1.58 -11.18
N TRP A 305 -9.49 -0.67 -12.07
CA TRP A 305 -10.12 0.59 -11.70
C TRP A 305 -11.55 0.44 -11.16
N THR A 306 -12.31 -0.54 -11.67
CA THR A 306 -13.66 -0.84 -11.16
C THR A 306 -13.58 -1.30 -9.72
N VAL A 307 -12.75 -2.31 -9.45
CA VAL A 307 -12.60 -2.87 -8.10
C VAL A 307 -11.98 -1.84 -7.17
N PHE A 308 -10.95 -1.11 -7.62
CA PHE A 308 -10.31 -0.07 -6.82
C PHE A 308 -11.28 1.04 -6.41
N GLY A 309 -12.11 1.52 -7.34
CA GLY A 309 -13.17 2.49 -7.04
C GLY A 309 -14.18 1.94 -6.02
N THR A 310 -14.67 0.70 -6.23
CA THR A 310 -15.62 0.06 -5.31
C THR A 310 -15.05 -0.08 -3.90
N VAL A 311 -13.83 -0.59 -3.74
CA VAL A 311 -13.24 -0.76 -2.40
C VAL A 311 -12.96 0.58 -1.73
N THR A 312 -12.63 1.63 -2.50
CA THR A 312 -12.41 2.97 -1.95
C THR A 312 -13.67 3.52 -1.28
N PHE A 313 -14.83 3.44 -1.93
CA PHE A 313 -16.09 3.87 -1.32
C PHE A 313 -16.59 2.89 -0.25
N ALA A 314 -16.33 1.59 -0.40
CA ALA A 314 -16.68 0.60 0.62
C ALA A 314 -15.96 0.86 1.95
N ASN A 315 -14.70 1.33 1.94
CA ASN A 315 -13.99 1.77 3.15
C ASN A 315 -14.77 2.84 3.91
N ALA A 316 -15.25 3.87 3.20
CA ALA A 316 -16.05 4.92 3.83
C ALA A 316 -17.36 4.37 4.43
N VAL A 317 -18.08 3.54 3.68
CA VAL A 317 -19.33 2.91 4.14
C VAL A 317 -19.10 2.08 5.41
N VAL A 318 -18.04 1.26 5.44
CA VAL A 318 -17.71 0.45 6.62
C VAL A 318 -17.39 1.35 7.83
N ILE A 319 -16.61 2.41 7.65
CA ILE A 319 -16.32 3.34 8.76
C ILE A 319 -17.60 4.01 9.25
N PHE A 320 -18.45 4.53 8.37
CA PHE A 320 -19.70 5.16 8.80
C PHE A 320 -20.63 4.17 9.51
N ALA A 321 -20.78 2.95 8.98
CA ALA A 321 -21.69 1.96 9.53
C ALA A 321 -21.23 1.39 10.88
N PHE A 322 -19.93 1.16 11.07
CA PHE A 322 -19.42 0.41 12.22
C PHE A 322 -18.70 1.28 13.25
N TRP A 323 -18.10 2.41 12.86
CA TRP A 323 -17.21 3.19 13.73
C TRP A 323 -17.83 4.48 14.28
N THR A 324 -18.95 4.95 13.73
CA THR A 324 -19.58 6.19 14.20
C THR A 324 -20.59 6.01 15.32
N GLY A 325 -21.13 4.79 15.49
CA GLY A 325 -22.07 4.44 16.55
C GLY A 325 -21.43 3.69 17.72
N ALA A 326 -22.28 3.16 18.60
CA ALA A 326 -21.91 2.20 19.65
C ALA A 326 -22.59 0.85 19.37
N PRO A 327 -22.14 0.09 18.35
CA PRO A 327 -22.94 -1.00 17.81
C PRO A 327 -22.85 -2.32 18.62
N GLY A 328 -22.14 -2.30 19.76
CA GLY A 328 -21.94 -3.45 20.65
C GLY A 328 -20.84 -4.41 20.18
N ALA A 329 -20.52 -5.39 21.02
CA ALA A 329 -19.33 -6.24 20.85
C ALA A 329 -19.28 -7.01 19.52
N GLY A 330 -20.37 -7.68 19.14
CA GLY A 330 -20.41 -8.48 17.91
C GLY A 330 -20.24 -7.63 16.65
N THR A 331 -20.92 -6.48 16.60
CA THR A 331 -20.83 -5.56 15.46
C THR A 331 -19.48 -4.88 15.39
N ALA A 332 -18.85 -4.58 16.53
CA ALA A 332 -17.49 -4.02 16.55
C ALA A 332 -16.48 -5.00 15.93
N ILE A 333 -16.56 -6.29 16.25
CA ILE A 333 -15.71 -7.33 15.65
C ILE A 333 -15.97 -7.45 14.14
N ALA A 334 -17.23 -7.44 13.72
CA ALA A 334 -17.58 -7.43 12.29
C ALA A 334 -16.99 -6.20 11.58
N GLY A 335 -17.03 -5.03 12.23
CA GLY A 335 -16.44 -3.79 11.75
C GLY A 335 -14.92 -3.90 11.55
N LEU A 336 -14.20 -4.54 12.47
CA LEU A 336 -12.76 -4.80 12.33
C LEU A 336 -12.46 -5.68 11.11
N VAL A 337 -13.16 -6.80 10.97
CA VAL A 337 -12.92 -7.75 9.87
C VAL A 337 -13.25 -7.11 8.52
N LEU A 338 -14.39 -6.44 8.42
CA LEU A 338 -14.83 -5.77 7.20
C LEU A 338 -13.89 -4.64 6.82
N PHE A 339 -13.48 -3.79 7.79
CA PHE A 339 -12.54 -2.72 7.53
C PHE A 339 -11.19 -3.26 7.09
N GLY A 340 -10.68 -4.30 7.76
CA GLY A 340 -9.49 -5.03 7.35
C GLY A 340 -9.58 -5.45 5.89
N PHE A 341 -10.67 -6.14 5.51
CA PHE A 341 -10.88 -6.61 4.14
C PHE A 341 -10.84 -5.48 3.11
N VAL A 342 -11.63 -4.42 3.30
CA VAL A 342 -11.71 -3.34 2.31
C VAL A 342 -10.43 -2.48 2.28
N SER A 343 -9.78 -2.25 3.42
CA SER A 343 -8.54 -1.47 3.50
C SER A 343 -7.33 -2.22 2.94
N GLY A 344 -7.24 -3.53 3.20
CA GLY A 344 -6.22 -4.41 2.62
C GLY A 344 -6.34 -4.51 1.10
N ALA A 345 -7.57 -4.63 0.60
CA ALA A 345 -7.84 -4.62 -0.84
C ALA A 345 -7.44 -3.28 -1.48
N TRP A 346 -7.75 -2.16 -0.81
CA TRP A 346 -7.39 -0.82 -1.27
C TRP A 346 -5.87 -0.63 -1.40
N LEU A 347 -5.09 -1.00 -0.38
CA LEU A 347 -3.63 -0.91 -0.40
C LEU A 347 -3.00 -1.73 -1.54
N THR A 348 -3.56 -2.91 -1.81
CA THR A 348 -3.10 -3.77 -2.91
C THR A 348 -3.34 -3.12 -4.25
N LEU A 349 -4.55 -2.59 -4.45
CA LEU A 349 -4.97 -2.04 -5.73
C LEU A 349 -4.41 -0.66 -6.02
N LEU A 350 -3.98 0.10 -5.01
CA LEU A 350 -3.40 1.43 -5.21
C LEU A 350 -2.18 1.40 -6.14
N THR A 351 -1.24 0.48 -5.89
CA THR A 351 -0.04 0.32 -6.72
C THR A 351 -0.36 -0.21 -8.11
N ALA A 352 -1.31 -1.15 -8.21
CA ALA A 352 -1.79 -1.68 -9.48
C ALA A 352 -2.52 -0.62 -10.34
N ALA A 353 -3.38 0.20 -9.72
CA ALA A 353 -4.11 1.29 -10.38
C ALA A 353 -3.14 2.36 -10.87
N THR A 354 -2.14 2.72 -10.05
CA THR A 354 -1.06 3.63 -10.45
C THR A 354 -0.31 3.10 -11.66
N ALA A 355 0.08 1.84 -11.63
CA ALA A 355 0.77 1.22 -12.75
C ALA A 355 -0.07 1.13 -14.02
N ALA A 356 -1.39 0.94 -13.92
CA ALA A 356 -2.29 0.83 -15.07
C ALA A 356 -2.45 2.13 -15.87
N ILE A 357 -2.16 3.30 -15.27
CA ILE A 357 -2.18 4.61 -15.95
C ILE A 357 -0.78 5.15 -16.23
N SER A 358 0.26 4.39 -15.90
CA SER A 358 1.65 4.81 -16.00
C SER A 358 2.36 4.15 -17.18
N PRO A 359 3.22 4.88 -17.91
CA PRO A 359 4.13 4.27 -18.87
C PRO A 359 5.03 3.24 -18.18
N VAL A 360 5.30 2.10 -18.84
CA VAL A 360 6.05 0.96 -18.25
C VAL A 360 7.40 1.39 -17.67
N LYS A 361 8.09 2.32 -18.35
CA LYS A 361 9.41 2.84 -17.96
C LYS A 361 9.39 3.79 -16.76
N GLU A 362 8.21 4.24 -16.32
CA GLU A 362 8.05 5.22 -15.25
C GLU A 362 7.30 4.67 -14.03
N ILE A 363 6.95 3.37 -14.02
CA ILE A 363 6.10 2.78 -12.99
C ILE A 363 6.73 2.92 -11.60
N GLY A 364 8.01 2.56 -11.44
CA GLY A 364 8.72 2.65 -10.16
C GLY A 364 8.77 4.07 -9.63
N MET A 365 9.15 5.02 -10.50
CA MET A 365 9.17 6.46 -10.19
C MET A 365 7.80 6.98 -9.74
N ARG A 366 6.73 6.69 -10.48
CA ARG A 366 5.36 7.17 -10.17
C ARG A 366 4.81 6.56 -8.89
N ILE A 367 5.01 5.27 -8.66
CA ILE A 367 4.65 4.62 -7.38
C ILE A 367 5.42 5.27 -6.22
N GLY A 368 6.72 5.52 -6.40
CA GLY A 368 7.56 6.19 -5.41
C GLY A 368 7.04 7.60 -5.06
N MET A 369 6.73 8.42 -6.07
CA MET A 369 6.15 9.75 -5.89
C MET A 369 4.82 9.70 -5.10
N LEU A 370 3.94 8.75 -5.43
CA LEU A 370 2.67 8.56 -4.73
C LEU A 370 2.87 8.28 -3.24
N TRP A 371 3.74 7.34 -2.89
CA TRP A 371 4.03 7.02 -1.49
C TRP A 371 4.68 8.18 -0.75
N THR A 372 5.62 8.88 -1.38
CA THR A 372 6.29 10.05 -0.80
C THR A 372 5.29 11.16 -0.46
N VAL A 373 4.32 11.43 -1.34
CA VAL A 373 3.27 12.44 -1.10
C VAL A 373 2.32 11.99 0.01
N GLY A 374 2.03 10.69 0.08
CA GLY A 374 1.22 10.08 1.13
C GLY A 374 1.87 10.05 2.51
N ALA A 375 3.20 10.23 2.61
CA ALA A 375 3.95 10.09 3.86
C ALA A 375 3.50 11.08 4.95
N ILE A 376 3.43 12.38 4.62
CA ILE A 376 3.05 13.44 5.57
C ILE A 376 1.58 13.29 6.01
N PRO A 377 0.59 13.16 5.10
CA PRO A 377 -0.79 12.92 5.46
C PRO A 377 -0.97 11.75 6.44
N ASN A 378 -0.28 10.64 6.17
CA ASN A 378 -0.35 9.42 6.96
C ASN A 378 0.15 9.58 8.42
N MET A 379 1.00 10.55 8.69
CA MET A 379 1.44 10.88 10.05
C MET A 379 0.40 11.71 10.81
N VAL A 380 -0.27 12.62 10.12
CA VAL A 380 -1.09 13.66 10.74
C VAL A 380 -2.44 13.11 11.20
N GLY A 381 -3.04 12.18 10.45
CA GLY A 381 -4.39 11.69 10.74
C GLY A 381 -4.55 10.95 12.06
N PRO A 382 -3.68 9.99 12.45
CA PRO A 382 -3.78 9.31 13.73
C PRO A 382 -3.72 10.27 14.94
N VAL A 383 -2.90 11.33 14.84
CA VAL A 383 -2.79 12.37 15.89
C VAL A 383 -4.10 13.14 16.03
N ILE A 384 -4.67 13.60 14.90
CA ILE A 384 -5.97 14.29 14.89
C ILE A 384 -7.05 13.37 15.47
N CYS A 385 -7.07 12.10 15.04
CA CYS A 385 -8.05 11.13 15.52
C CYS A 385 -7.91 10.85 17.02
N GLY A 386 -6.69 10.80 17.55
CA GLY A 386 -6.46 10.68 18.99
C GLY A 386 -7.11 11.81 19.80
N VAL A 387 -6.99 13.06 19.33
CA VAL A 387 -7.66 14.22 19.95
C VAL A 387 -9.18 14.12 19.83
N LEU A 388 -9.69 13.71 18.66
CA LEU A 388 -11.13 13.55 18.41
C LEU A 388 -11.76 12.46 19.27
N ILE A 389 -11.05 11.35 19.52
CA ILE A 389 -11.49 10.26 20.40
C ILE A 389 -11.57 10.76 21.85
N GLY A 390 -10.54 11.47 22.30
CA GLY A 390 -10.54 12.07 23.64
C GLY A 390 -11.70 13.06 23.83
N ALA A 391 -11.96 13.90 22.83
CA ALA A 391 -13.09 14.85 22.85
C ALA A 391 -14.48 14.17 22.85
N ALA A 392 -14.57 12.94 22.34
CA ALA A 392 -15.80 12.15 22.31
C ALA A 392 -15.99 11.26 23.56
N GLY A 393 -15.14 11.39 24.59
CA GLY A 393 -15.19 10.55 25.79
C GLY A 393 -14.81 9.10 25.50
N ASP A 394 -13.67 8.91 24.83
CA ASP A 394 -13.13 7.60 24.39
C ASP A 394 -14.00 6.84 23.38
N LYS A 395 -14.97 7.52 22.78
CA LYS A 395 -15.79 6.98 21.69
C LYS A 395 -15.20 7.34 20.34
N PHE A 396 -15.42 6.45 19.39
CA PHE A 396 -14.89 6.60 18.04
C PHE A 396 -15.68 7.53 17.12
N MET A 397 -16.81 8.09 17.58
CA MET A 397 -17.76 8.81 16.73
C MET A 397 -17.12 9.92 15.89
N TYR A 398 -16.44 10.88 16.52
CA TYR A 398 -15.84 12.02 15.81
C TYR A 398 -14.67 11.62 14.90
N ALA A 399 -13.81 10.72 15.38
CA ALA A 399 -12.72 10.18 14.57
C ALA A 399 -13.23 9.34 13.39
N GLY A 400 -14.32 8.59 13.58
CA GLY A 400 -15.00 7.80 12.55
C GLY A 400 -15.62 8.68 11.47
N VAL A 401 -16.31 9.77 11.85
CA VAL A 401 -16.84 10.73 10.87
C VAL A 401 -15.72 11.38 10.08
N PHE A 402 -14.66 11.85 10.75
CA PHE A 402 -13.49 12.41 10.08
C PHE A 402 -12.84 11.42 9.11
N THR A 403 -12.62 10.18 9.55
CA THR A 403 -12.03 9.10 8.74
C THR A 403 -12.89 8.78 7.52
N GLY A 404 -14.20 8.57 7.70
CA GLY A 404 -15.12 8.28 6.61
C GLY A 404 -15.19 9.42 5.58
N CYS A 405 -15.19 10.68 6.03
CA CYS A 405 -15.15 11.85 5.16
C CYS A 405 -13.85 11.91 4.34
N THR A 406 -12.69 11.66 4.95
CA THR A 406 -11.42 11.62 4.20
C THR A 406 -11.40 10.52 3.13
N PHE A 407 -11.99 9.36 3.41
CA PHE A 407 -12.11 8.28 2.42
C PHE A 407 -13.07 8.63 1.29
N LEU A 408 -14.22 9.27 1.58
CA LEU A 408 -15.16 9.74 0.54
C LEU A 408 -14.53 10.81 -0.36
N LEU A 409 -13.88 11.82 0.23
CA LEU A 409 -13.24 12.90 -0.51
C LEU A 409 -12.06 12.36 -1.33
N GLY A 410 -11.24 11.49 -0.75
CA GLY A 410 -10.15 10.81 -1.44
C GLY A 410 -10.66 9.98 -2.62
N GLY A 411 -11.70 9.17 -2.42
CA GLY A 411 -12.32 8.38 -3.48
C GLY A 411 -12.97 9.22 -4.58
N GLY A 412 -13.63 10.32 -4.21
CA GLY A 412 -14.19 11.29 -5.16
C GLY A 412 -13.11 11.89 -6.06
N LEU A 413 -11.95 12.26 -5.50
CA LEU A 413 -10.82 12.76 -6.29
C LEU A 413 -10.22 11.67 -7.19
N ILE A 414 -9.99 10.47 -6.66
CA ILE A 414 -9.43 9.34 -7.42
C ILE A 414 -10.31 9.00 -8.63
N MET A 415 -11.62 8.89 -8.43
CA MET A 415 -12.56 8.44 -9.46
C MET A 415 -13.12 9.58 -10.32
N GLY A 416 -12.98 10.83 -9.88
CA GLY A 416 -13.52 12.02 -10.55
C GLY A 416 -13.15 12.13 -12.04
N PRO A 417 -11.87 12.02 -12.43
CA PRO A 417 -11.47 12.08 -13.83
C PRO A 417 -12.07 10.97 -14.71
N LEU A 418 -12.30 9.78 -14.16
CA LEU A 418 -12.92 8.66 -14.87
C LEU A 418 -14.43 8.88 -15.04
N ALA A 419 -15.09 9.34 -13.98
CA ALA A 419 -16.51 9.68 -14.03
C ALA A 419 -16.78 10.81 -15.04
N TRP A 420 -15.95 11.86 -15.03
CA TRP A 420 -16.05 12.98 -15.98
C TRP A 420 -15.98 12.52 -17.43
N GLN A 421 -14.99 11.69 -17.77
CA GLN A 421 -14.82 11.17 -19.13
C GLN A 421 -15.98 10.29 -19.59
N PHE A 422 -16.55 9.50 -18.67
CA PHE A 422 -17.71 8.67 -18.96
C PHE A 422 -18.94 9.54 -19.28
N VAL A 423 -19.17 10.59 -18.49
CA VAL A 423 -20.27 11.54 -18.71
C VAL A 423 -20.08 12.28 -20.03
N THR A 424 -18.91 12.87 -20.29
CA THR A 424 -18.66 13.66 -21.51
C THR A 424 -18.77 12.82 -22.79
N ARG A 425 -18.39 11.53 -22.74
CA ARG A 425 -18.53 10.62 -23.89
C ARG A 425 -19.98 10.25 -24.18
N ASN A 426 -20.83 10.19 -23.17
CA ASN A 426 -22.24 9.85 -23.33
C ASN A 426 -23.10 11.06 -23.70
N THR A 427 -22.67 12.29 -23.36
CA THR A 427 -23.34 13.53 -23.79
C THR A 427 -22.94 13.99 -25.20
N ALA A 428 -21.85 13.45 -25.75
CA ALA A 428 -21.39 13.73 -27.12
C ALA A 428 -21.96 12.77 -28.18
N LYS A 429 -22.78 11.79 -27.75
CA LYS A 429 -23.62 10.94 -28.60
C LYS A 429 -25.05 11.44 -28.51
#